data_AF-A0A9E5F1B8-F1
#
_entry.id   AF-A0A9E5F1B8-F1
#
_cell.length_a   1.000
_cell.length_b   1.000
_cell.length_c   1.000
_cell.angle_alpha   90.00
_cell.angle_beta   90.00
_cell.angle_gamma   90.00
#
_symmetry.space_group_name_H-M   'P 1'
#
loop_
_entity.id
_entity.type
_entity.pdbx_description
1 polymer ?
#
loop_
_entity_poly.entity_id
_entity_poly.type
_entity_poly.pdbx_seq_one_letter_code
_entity_poly.pdbx_strand_id
1 'polypeptide(L)'
;MPKMSSGEWRCKLYMEKMFNKPFTKIRPNFLKNNVTGHNLELDLYNEELNLAVEYNGEQHYKYTKGVHKNYEHFLNQKYRDEIKKMMCYKNNVVLIEVPFNVTEIEAFLYMKLVELGYDKYFYYEDEEDEEENITKEEVEEYIHRQIL
;
A
#
# COMPACT_ATOMS: atom_id res chain seq x y z
N MET A 1 3.33 -14.93 -16.18
CA MET A 1 3.27 -13.74 -15.29
C MET A 1 3.74 -14.16 -13.91
N PRO A 2 4.55 -13.36 -13.20
CA PRO A 2 4.91 -13.68 -11.82
C PRO A 2 3.64 -13.82 -10.97
N LYS A 3 3.61 -14.84 -10.10
CA LYS A 3 2.45 -15.17 -9.27
C LYS A 3 2.34 -14.14 -8.14
N MET A 4 1.32 -13.30 -8.20
CA MET A 4 0.94 -12.37 -7.12
C MET A 4 0.34 -13.15 -5.94
N SER A 5 0.67 -12.77 -4.72
CA SER A 5 0.07 -13.30 -3.50
C SER A 5 -1.36 -12.79 -3.30
N SER A 6 -2.17 -13.49 -2.49
CA SER A 6 -3.53 -13.04 -2.17
C SER A 6 -3.56 -11.68 -1.46
N GLY A 7 -2.55 -11.38 -0.63
CA GLY A 7 -2.41 -10.10 0.05
C GLY A 7 -2.05 -8.95 -0.90
N GLU A 8 -1.06 -9.15 -1.78
CA GLU A 8 -0.75 -8.18 -2.85
C GLU A 8 -1.98 -7.93 -3.75
N TRP A 9 -2.71 -8.98 -4.12
CA TRP A 9 -3.89 -8.86 -4.97
C TRP A 9 -5.02 -8.06 -4.29
N ARG A 10 -5.26 -8.31 -3.01
CA ARG A 10 -6.27 -7.57 -2.23
C ARG A 10 -5.88 -6.10 -2.07
N CYS A 11 -4.60 -5.81 -1.80
CA CYS A 11 -4.08 -4.44 -1.82
C CYS A 11 -4.32 -3.78 -3.19
N LYS A 12 -3.97 -4.46 -4.29
CA LYS A 12 -4.15 -3.94 -5.64
C LYS A 12 -5.59 -3.59 -5.94
N LEU A 13 -6.52 -4.50 -5.71
CA LEU A 13 -7.95 -4.25 -5.96
C LEU A 13 -8.46 -3.04 -5.19
N TYR A 14 -8.12 -2.97 -3.90
CA TYR A 14 -8.55 -1.84 -3.08
C TYR A 14 -7.98 -0.52 -3.58
N MET A 15 -6.67 -0.46 -3.86
CA MET A 15 -6.01 0.74 -4.35
C MET A 15 -6.56 1.17 -5.72
N GLU A 16 -6.72 0.25 -6.66
CA GLU A 16 -7.25 0.59 -7.99
C GLU A 16 -8.71 1.05 -7.92
N LYS A 17 -9.52 0.48 -7.01
CA LYS A 17 -10.89 0.95 -6.73
C LYS A 17 -10.90 2.36 -6.14
N MET A 18 -10.09 2.64 -5.13
CA MET A 18 -10.11 3.93 -4.42
C MET A 18 -9.59 5.09 -5.26
N PHE A 19 -8.73 4.84 -6.23
CA PHE A 19 -8.09 5.90 -7.02
C PHE A 19 -8.52 5.93 -8.49
N ASN A 20 -9.33 4.96 -8.94
CA ASN A 20 -9.68 4.74 -10.34
C ASN A 20 -8.44 4.79 -11.28
N LYS A 21 -7.32 4.23 -10.80
CA LYS A 21 -5.99 4.31 -11.43
C LYS A 21 -5.25 3.00 -11.29
N PRO A 22 -4.41 2.61 -12.26
CA PRO A 22 -3.66 1.37 -12.19
C PRO A 22 -2.54 1.45 -11.16
N PHE A 23 -2.36 0.36 -10.41
CA PHE A 23 -1.21 0.13 -9.53
C PHE A 23 -0.43 -1.08 -10.04
N THR A 24 0.82 -0.86 -10.43
CA THR A 24 1.61 -1.87 -11.16
C THR A 24 2.91 -2.21 -10.47
N LYS A 25 3.38 -3.44 -10.67
CA LYS A 25 4.68 -3.91 -10.21
C LYS A 25 5.77 -3.34 -11.11
N ILE A 26 6.77 -2.67 -10.53
CA ILE A 26 7.79 -1.93 -11.28
C ILE A 26 9.16 -2.00 -10.60
N ARG A 27 10.23 -1.85 -11.38
CA ARG A 27 11.62 -1.74 -10.90
C ARG A 27 12.22 -0.38 -11.27
N PRO A 28 11.80 0.71 -10.60
CA PRO A 28 12.09 2.05 -11.06
C PRO A 28 13.58 2.37 -10.96
N ASN A 29 14.05 3.26 -11.84
CA ASN A 29 15.49 3.60 -11.94
C ASN A 29 16.06 4.19 -10.65
N PHE A 30 15.24 4.87 -9.84
CA PHE A 30 15.67 5.43 -8.57
C PHE A 30 15.86 4.37 -7.47
N LEU A 31 15.39 3.13 -7.67
CA LEU A 31 15.60 2.01 -6.74
C LEU A 31 16.82 1.14 -7.11
N LYS A 32 17.82 1.70 -7.79
CA LYS A 32 19.04 0.96 -8.12
C LYS A 32 19.80 0.52 -6.87
N ASN A 33 19.96 -0.80 -6.69
CA ASN A 33 20.82 -1.35 -5.66
C ASN A 33 22.27 -1.33 -6.14
N ASN A 34 23.10 -0.49 -5.52
CA ASN A 34 24.51 -0.34 -5.90
C ASN A 34 25.37 -1.59 -5.64
N VAL A 35 24.91 -2.51 -4.78
CA VAL A 35 25.63 -3.76 -4.49
C VAL A 35 25.44 -4.77 -5.62
N THR A 36 24.20 -4.92 -6.11
CA THR A 36 23.88 -5.91 -7.15
C THR A 36 23.84 -5.34 -8.56
N GLY A 37 23.82 -4.01 -8.70
CA GLY A 37 23.65 -3.30 -9.97
C GLY A 37 22.22 -3.31 -10.52
N HIS A 38 21.30 -4.02 -9.88
CA HIS A 38 19.90 -4.17 -10.32
C HIS A 38 18.95 -3.28 -9.51
N ASN A 39 17.87 -2.84 -10.13
CA ASN A 39 16.81 -2.11 -9.44
C ASN A 39 16.01 -3.04 -8.52
N LEU A 40 15.71 -2.56 -7.31
CA LEU A 40 14.70 -3.16 -6.44
C LEU A 40 13.32 -2.96 -7.04
N GLU A 41 12.40 -3.83 -6.63
CA GLU A 41 11.02 -3.87 -7.12
C GLU A 41 10.08 -3.20 -6.11
N LEU A 42 9.05 -2.53 -6.64
CA LEU A 42 7.85 -2.13 -5.93
C LEU A 42 6.71 -3.05 -6.34
N ASP A 43 5.95 -3.59 -5.38
CA ASP A 43 4.84 -4.49 -5.66
C ASP A 43 3.69 -3.79 -6.39
N LEU A 44 3.28 -2.64 -5.87
CA LEU A 44 2.19 -1.81 -6.39
C LEU A 44 2.63 -0.36 -6.37
N TYR A 45 2.75 0.26 -7.55
CA TYR A 45 3.14 1.66 -7.70
C TYR A 45 2.23 2.40 -8.66
N ASN A 46 1.90 3.64 -8.30
CA ASN A 46 1.28 4.61 -9.19
C ASN A 46 2.15 5.88 -9.24
N GLU A 47 2.59 6.25 -10.44
CA GLU A 47 3.52 7.36 -10.66
C GLU A 47 2.85 8.74 -10.45
N GLU A 48 1.61 8.91 -10.91
CA GLU A 48 0.86 10.16 -10.77
C GLU A 48 0.63 10.54 -9.31
N LEU A 49 0.37 9.53 -8.47
CA LEU A 49 0.15 9.68 -7.03
C LEU A 49 1.45 9.69 -6.21
N ASN A 50 2.60 9.38 -6.83
CA ASN A 50 3.86 9.07 -6.15
C ASN A 50 3.66 8.13 -4.96
N LEU A 51 2.85 7.08 -5.15
CA LEU A 51 2.39 6.21 -4.08
C LEU A 51 2.70 4.76 -4.40
N ALA A 52 3.36 4.09 -3.46
CA ALA A 52 3.69 2.68 -3.50
C ALA A 52 3.07 1.93 -2.31
N VAL A 53 2.68 0.68 -2.55
CA VAL A 53 2.22 -0.27 -1.53
C VAL A 53 3.00 -1.57 -1.66
N GLU A 54 3.47 -2.09 -0.53
CA GLU A 54 4.18 -3.37 -0.41
C GLU A 54 3.42 -4.29 0.55
N TYR A 55 3.16 -5.53 0.14
CA TYR A 55 2.59 -6.52 1.04
C TYR A 55 3.69 -7.41 1.61
N ASN A 56 4.06 -7.15 2.85
CA ASN A 56 5.19 -7.81 3.50
C ASN A 56 4.74 -9.11 4.17
N GLY A 57 5.09 -10.24 3.55
CA GLY A 57 4.93 -11.58 4.12
C GLY A 57 5.69 -11.80 5.43
N GLU A 58 5.36 -12.86 6.17
CA GLU A 58 5.98 -13.18 7.47
C GLU A 58 7.51 -13.31 7.41
N GLN A 59 8.04 -13.76 6.28
CA GLN A 59 9.47 -13.87 6.01
C GLN A 59 10.22 -12.53 6.08
N HIS A 60 9.53 -11.40 5.90
CA HIS A 60 10.14 -10.08 6.08
C HIS A 60 10.41 -9.78 7.55
N TYR A 61 9.75 -10.44 8.50
CA TYR A 61 9.83 -10.10 9.92
C TYR A 61 10.64 -11.11 10.72
N LYS A 62 10.59 -12.39 10.36
CA LYS A 62 11.26 -13.47 11.08
C LYS A 62 12.05 -14.39 10.16
N TYR A 63 13.19 -14.88 10.65
CA TYR A 63 13.91 -15.94 9.96
C TYR A 63 13.11 -17.25 9.99
N THR A 64 12.52 -17.62 8.87
CA THR A 64 11.87 -18.92 8.66
C THR A 64 12.81 -19.88 7.91
N LYS A 65 13.19 -20.99 8.56
CA LYS A 65 14.00 -22.06 7.94
C LYS A 65 13.20 -22.71 6.80
N GLY A 66 13.82 -22.88 5.64
CA GLY A 66 13.18 -23.40 4.43
C GLY A 66 12.62 -22.33 3.49
N VAL A 67 12.25 -21.15 4.02
CA VAL A 67 11.96 -19.95 3.21
C VAL A 67 13.26 -19.18 2.95
N HIS A 68 14.06 -18.99 3.99
CA HIS A 68 15.39 -18.40 3.87
C HIS A 68 16.44 -19.49 3.73
N LYS A 69 17.35 -19.33 2.75
CA LYS A 69 18.49 -20.24 2.52
C LYS A 69 19.37 -20.35 3.76
N ASN A 70 19.67 -19.21 4.38
CA ASN A 70 20.45 -19.07 5.61
C ASN A 70 20.09 -17.74 6.29
N TYR A 71 20.64 -17.50 7.49
CA TYR A 71 20.38 -16.27 8.24
C TYR A 71 20.85 -15.01 7.49
N GLU A 72 21.98 -15.10 6.78
CA GLU A 72 22.50 -14.01 5.96
C GLU A 72 21.53 -13.59 4.85
N HIS A 73 20.81 -14.54 4.23
CA HIS A 73 19.78 -14.24 3.24
C HIS A 73 18.63 -13.42 3.83
N PHE A 74 18.24 -13.70 5.08
CA PHE A 74 17.25 -12.91 5.81
C PHE A 74 17.77 -11.50 6.12
N LEU A 75 19.01 -11.36 6.60
CA LEU A 75 19.63 -10.05 6.81
C LEU A 75 19.73 -9.23 5.53
N ASN A 76 20.07 -9.88 4.41
CA ASN A 76 20.12 -9.23 3.10
C ASN A 76 18.73 -8.80 2.62
N GLN A 77 17.66 -9.54 2.95
CA GLN A 77 16.29 -9.10 2.68
C GLN A 77 15.97 -7.84 3.49
N LYS A 78 16.23 -7.85 4.80
CA LYS A 78 16.06 -6.68 5.67
C LYS A 78 16.81 -5.45 5.14
N TYR A 79 18.06 -5.63 4.73
CA TYR A 79 18.87 -4.56 4.16
C TYR A 79 18.24 -3.97 2.87
N ARG A 80 17.72 -4.81 1.97
CA ARG A 80 17.02 -4.35 0.76
C ARG A 80 15.74 -3.59 1.11
N ASP A 81 14.98 -4.07 2.09
CA ASP A 81 13.74 -3.43 2.53
C ASP A 81 14.04 -2.02 3.09
N GLU A 82 15.10 -1.85 3.88
CA GLU A 82 15.51 -0.53 4.39
C GLU A 82 16.03 0.42 3.30
N ILE A 83 16.81 -0.09 2.33
CA ILE A 83 17.21 0.72 1.16
C ILE A 83 15.98 1.19 0.40
N LYS A 84 15.00 0.30 0.18
CA LYS A 84 13.77 0.62 -0.54
C LYS A 84 13.05 1.79 0.13
N LYS A 85 12.83 1.73 1.45
CA LYS A 85 12.22 2.82 2.23
C LYS A 85 12.97 4.13 2.07
N MET A 86 14.29 4.10 2.28
CA MET A 86 15.14 5.30 2.17
C MET A 86 15.08 5.91 0.76
N MET A 87 15.12 5.09 -0.27
CA MET A 87 15.13 5.55 -1.66
C MET A 87 13.76 6.07 -2.10
N CYS A 88 12.65 5.45 -1.67
CA CYS A 88 11.31 6.00 -1.85
C CYS A 88 11.19 7.38 -1.21
N TYR A 89 11.59 7.51 0.05
CA TYR A 89 11.60 8.80 0.77
C TYR A 89 12.41 9.88 0.01
N LYS A 90 13.63 9.56 -0.42
CA LYS A 90 14.49 10.49 -1.17
C LYS A 90 13.93 10.94 -2.51
N ASN A 91 13.03 10.15 -3.10
CA ASN A 91 12.42 10.44 -4.41
C ASN A 91 10.97 10.93 -4.28
N ASN A 92 10.54 11.35 -3.07
CA ASN A 92 9.18 11.80 -2.79
C ASN A 92 8.11 10.75 -3.14
N VAL A 93 8.46 9.48 -3.06
CA VAL A 93 7.52 8.37 -3.19
C VAL A 93 7.08 7.93 -1.80
N VAL A 94 5.79 8.05 -1.53
CA VAL A 94 5.16 7.52 -0.32
C VAL A 94 5.12 6.00 -0.43
N LEU A 95 5.60 5.30 0.60
CA LEU A 95 5.61 3.84 0.65
C LEU A 95 4.80 3.36 1.85
N ILE A 96 3.68 2.67 1.59
CA ILE A 96 2.87 2.00 2.61
C ILE A 96 3.23 0.53 2.64
N GLU A 97 3.75 0.05 3.77
CA GLU A 97 4.00 -1.37 4.00
C GLU A 97 2.81 -1.99 4.72
N VAL A 98 2.17 -2.98 4.13
CA VAL A 98 1.06 -3.76 4.71
C VAL A 98 1.62 -5.06 5.28
N PRO A 99 1.65 -5.24 6.62
CA PRO A 99 2.11 -6.47 7.23
C PRO A 99 1.17 -7.66 6.98
N PHE A 100 1.72 -8.87 6.82
CA PHE A 100 0.93 -10.09 6.59
C PHE A 100 -0.11 -10.44 7.66
N ASN A 101 0.03 -9.90 8.87
CA ASN A 101 -0.85 -10.15 10.00
C ASN A 101 -2.00 -9.14 10.10
N VAL A 102 -2.12 -8.21 9.14
CA VAL A 102 -3.31 -7.36 8.98
C VAL A 102 -4.45 -8.21 8.44
N THR A 103 -5.51 -8.36 9.22
CA THR A 103 -6.72 -9.10 8.82
C THR A 103 -7.62 -8.27 7.90
N GLU A 104 -7.81 -7.00 8.24
CA GLU A 104 -8.64 -6.04 7.50
C GLU A 104 -7.74 -5.12 6.66
N ILE A 105 -7.27 -5.62 5.52
CA ILE A 105 -6.33 -4.91 4.63
C ILE A 105 -6.91 -3.58 4.15
N GLU A 106 -8.17 -3.55 3.73
CA GLU A 106 -8.85 -2.35 3.23
C GLU A 106 -8.95 -1.27 4.31
N ALA A 107 -9.34 -1.64 5.54
CA ALA A 107 -9.42 -0.71 6.65
C ALA A 107 -8.03 -0.14 7.01
N PHE A 108 -7.00 -0.99 7.03
CA PHE A 108 -5.63 -0.56 7.26
C PHE A 108 -5.16 0.44 6.19
N LEU A 109 -5.39 0.12 4.92
CA LEU A 109 -5.02 0.99 3.79
C LEU A 109 -5.79 2.30 3.86
N TYR A 110 -7.11 2.27 4.08
CA TYR A 110 -7.94 3.46 4.24
C TYR A 110 -7.36 4.41 5.30
N MET A 111 -7.12 3.89 6.51
CA MET A 111 -6.61 4.70 7.62
C MET A 111 -5.23 5.29 7.30
N LYS A 112 -4.34 4.52 6.65
CA LYS A 112 -3.04 5.03 6.22
C LYS A 112 -3.14 6.10 5.15
N LEU A 113 -4.04 5.94 4.19
CA LEU A 113 -4.24 6.91 3.12
C LEU A 113 -4.80 8.23 3.67
N VAL A 114 -5.75 8.17 4.60
CA VAL A 114 -6.28 9.35 5.31
C VAL A 114 -5.16 10.04 6.10
N GLU A 115 -4.37 9.29 6.89
CA GLU A 115 -3.23 9.83 7.64
C GLU A 115 -2.22 10.56 6.74
N LEU A 116 -2.04 10.08 5.51
CA LEU A 116 -1.11 10.62 4.51
C LEU A 116 -1.74 11.71 3.62
N GLY A 117 -3.01 12.07 3.81
CA GLY A 117 -3.71 13.11 3.06
C GLY A 117 -4.13 12.73 1.64
N TYR A 118 -4.31 11.43 1.38
CA TYR A 118 -4.84 10.91 0.11
C TYR A 118 -6.38 10.81 0.10
N ASP A 119 -7.05 11.11 1.19
CA ASP A 119 -8.51 11.17 1.31
C ASP A 119 -9.15 12.19 0.35
N LYS A 120 -8.41 13.22 -0.05
CA LYS A 120 -8.82 14.17 -1.11
C LYS A 120 -9.18 13.51 -2.45
N TYR A 121 -8.74 12.27 -2.68
CA TYR A 121 -9.06 11.51 -3.90
C TYR A 121 -10.33 10.66 -3.75
N PHE A 122 -10.88 10.52 -2.54
CA PHE A 122 -12.02 9.63 -2.29
C PHE A 122 -13.37 10.29 -2.55
N TYR A 123 -13.41 11.61 -2.72
CA TYR A 123 -14.64 12.41 -2.80
C TYR A 123 -15.02 12.86 -4.22
N TYR A 124 -14.60 12.14 -5.24
CA TYR A 124 -14.95 12.44 -6.62
C TYR A 124 -15.28 11.16 -7.38
N GLU A 125 -16.51 10.66 -7.20
CA GLU A 125 -17.30 9.88 -8.17
C GLU A 125 -18.65 9.51 -7.52
N ASP A 126 -19.49 10.53 -7.27
CA ASP A 126 -20.95 10.41 -7.12
C ASP A 126 -21.62 11.37 -8.15
N GLU A 127 -21.10 11.40 -9.37
CA GLU A 127 -21.81 11.98 -10.53
C GLU A 127 -22.10 10.83 -11.51
N GLU A 128 -22.95 9.88 -11.09
CA GLU A 128 -23.86 9.07 -11.92
C GLU A 128 -24.45 7.91 -11.08
N ASP A 129 -25.10 8.22 -9.95
CA ASP A 129 -26.14 7.35 -9.39
C ASP A 129 -27.16 8.25 -8.67
N GLU A 130 -28.24 8.59 -9.37
CA GLU A 130 -29.44 9.19 -8.78
C GLU A 130 -30.10 8.16 -7.84
N GLU A 131 -29.73 8.08 -6.57
CA GLU A 131 -30.63 7.58 -5.51
C GLU A 131 -30.16 8.02 -4.10
N GLU A 132 -30.88 9.02 -3.56
CA GLU A 132 -30.94 9.50 -2.16
C GLU A 132 -29.61 9.69 -1.40
N ASN A 133 -28.94 10.80 -1.70
CA ASN A 133 -27.81 11.28 -0.89
C ASN A 133 -28.24 11.76 0.49
N ILE A 134 -27.91 10.98 1.53
CA ILE A 134 -27.95 11.42 2.94
C ILE A 134 -26.92 12.53 3.12
N THR A 135 -27.37 13.69 3.54
CA THR A 135 -26.55 14.88 3.76
C THR A 135 -25.63 14.74 4.97
N LYS A 136 -24.54 15.50 4.99
CA LYS A 136 -23.61 15.56 6.13
C LYS A 136 -24.32 15.95 7.43
N GLU A 137 -25.31 16.82 7.34
CA GLU A 137 -26.14 17.24 8.47
C GLU A 137 -26.98 16.09 9.01
N GLU A 138 -27.52 15.23 8.16
CA GLU A 138 -28.28 14.04 8.59
C GLU A 138 -27.39 12.99 9.28
N VAL A 139 -26.14 12.83 8.82
CA VAL A 139 -25.17 11.94 9.49
C VAL A 139 -24.77 12.49 10.86
N GLU A 140 -24.52 13.80 10.95
CA GLU A 140 -24.18 14.47 12.21
C GLU A 140 -25.35 14.42 13.21
N GLU A 141 -26.59 14.60 12.74
CA GLU A 141 -27.79 14.50 13.57
C GLU A 141 -28.02 13.07 14.08
N TYR A 142 -27.79 12.06 13.23
CA TYR A 142 -27.88 10.65 13.64
C TYR A 142 -26.89 10.31 14.74
N ILE A 143 -25.62 10.72 14.59
CA ILE A 143 -24.57 10.47 15.60
C ILE A 143 -24.94 11.16 16.92
N HIS A 144 -25.44 12.40 16.86
CA HIS A 144 -25.85 13.13 18.05
C HIS A 144 -26.99 12.42 18.81
N ARG A 145 -27.96 11.86 18.09
CA ARG A 145 -29.09 11.11 18.66
C ARG A 145 -28.71 9.78 19.31
N GLN A 146 -27.55 9.21 19.00
CA GLN A 146 -27.09 7.93 19.59
C GLN A 146 -26.22 8.12 20.84
N ILE A 147 -25.77 9.35 21.13
CA ILE A 147 -24.84 9.66 22.23
C ILE A 147 -25.55 10.33 23.43
N LEU A 148 -26.87 10.54 23.33
CA LEU A 148 -27.77 10.93 24.43
C LEU A 148 -28.65 9.73 24.86
#